data_AF-A0A968IK99-F1
#
_entry.id   AF-A0A968IK99-F1
#
_cell.length_a   1.000
_cell.length_b   1.000
_cell.length_c   1.000
_cell.angle_alpha   90.00
_cell.angle_beta   90.00
_cell.angle_gamma   90.00
#
_symmetry.space_group_name_H-M   'P 1'
#
loop_
_entity.id
_entity.type
_entity.pdbx_description
1 polymer ?
#
loop_
_entity_poly.entity_id
_entity_poly.type
_entity_poly.pdbx_seq_one_letter_code
_entity_poly.pdbx_strand_id
1 'polypeptide(L)'
;MTEPSESSEERKIEGKTNHGEQRAQEAQAGDVSRQVGDVNRVVREGRVLQDVETGYYVYVKGDRVVIVDPTSNQQITQFKNSRANTQKRIESGRWKPIS
;
A
#
# COMPACT_ATOMS: atom_id res chain seq x y z
N MET A 1 -34.28 -20.16 -31.56
CA MET A 1 -33.27 -21.21 -31.37
C MET A 1 -31.91 -20.53 -31.26
N THR A 2 -31.28 -20.68 -30.09
CA THR A 2 -29.81 -20.78 -29.88
C THR A 2 -28.96 -19.49 -29.95
N GLU A 3 -28.70 -18.90 -28.77
CA GLU A 3 -27.35 -18.45 -28.34
C GLU A 3 -26.42 -19.69 -28.21
N PRO A 4 -25.06 -19.62 -28.23
CA PRO A 4 -24.20 -18.55 -27.67
C PRO A 4 -22.86 -18.29 -28.42
N SER A 5 -22.02 -17.36 -27.95
CA SER A 5 -20.56 -17.58 -27.70
C SER A 5 -19.82 -16.28 -27.36
N GLU A 6 -19.04 -16.38 -26.29
CA GLU A 6 -18.09 -15.43 -25.72
C GLU A 6 -17.08 -14.83 -26.71
N SER A 7 -16.66 -13.58 -26.45
CA SER A 7 -15.29 -13.12 -26.73
C SER A 7 -14.90 -11.96 -25.80
N SER A 8 -14.19 -12.33 -24.74
CA SER A 8 -12.91 -11.76 -24.33
C SER A 8 -12.68 -10.27 -24.58
N GLU A 9 -13.06 -9.42 -23.63
CA GLU A 9 -12.42 -8.10 -23.48
C GLU A 9 -11.55 -8.06 -22.22
N GLU A 10 -10.26 -8.22 -22.49
CA GLU A 10 -9.11 -7.57 -21.86
C GLU A 10 -9.11 -7.40 -20.33
N ARG A 11 -8.46 -8.36 -19.67
CA ARG A 11 -7.77 -8.13 -18.39
C ARG A 11 -6.56 -7.23 -18.61
N LYS A 12 -6.76 -5.92 -18.74
CA LYS A 12 -5.64 -4.96 -18.71
C LYS A 12 -5.23 -4.69 -17.27
N ILE A 13 -4.18 -5.39 -16.86
CA ILE A 13 -3.45 -5.21 -15.61
C ILE A 13 -2.72 -3.86 -15.68
N GLU A 14 -3.33 -2.77 -15.24
CA GLU A 14 -2.64 -1.47 -15.11
C GLU A 14 -2.52 -1.04 -13.65
N GLY A 15 -1.74 -1.85 -12.92
CA GLY A 15 -1.37 -1.65 -11.51
C GLY A 15 -0.34 -0.54 -11.28
N LYS A 16 -0.46 0.62 -11.92
CA LYS A 16 0.32 1.83 -11.59
C LYS A 16 -0.53 3.08 -11.79
N THR A 17 -1.23 3.48 -10.73
CA THR A 17 -1.91 4.79 -10.72
C THR A 17 -0.85 5.90 -10.70
N ASN A 18 -0.98 6.95 -11.51
CA ASN A 18 -0.08 8.12 -11.58
C ASN A 18 0.28 8.71 -10.18
N HIS A 19 -0.62 8.59 -9.21
CA HIS A 19 -0.39 9.01 -7.81
C HIS A 19 0.63 8.19 -7.02
N GLY A 20 0.91 6.94 -7.43
CA GLY A 20 1.93 6.09 -6.80
C GLY A 20 3.33 6.54 -7.18
N GLU A 21 3.53 6.92 -8.45
CA GLU A 21 4.80 7.44 -8.95
C GLU A 21 5.11 8.84 -8.42
N GLN A 22 4.09 9.71 -8.32
CA GLN A 22 4.26 11.01 -7.64
C GLN A 22 4.71 10.82 -6.19
N ARG A 23 4.15 9.86 -5.44
CA ARG A 23 4.60 9.58 -4.06
C ARG A 23 6.01 8.99 -4.00
N ALA A 24 6.40 8.18 -4.98
CA ALA A 24 7.77 7.67 -5.08
C ALA A 24 8.77 8.81 -5.35
N GLN A 25 8.40 9.77 -6.20
CA GLN A 25 9.21 10.95 -6.51
C GLN A 25 9.26 11.94 -5.33
N GLU A 26 8.14 12.17 -4.65
CA GLU A 26 8.07 13.01 -3.44
C GLU A 26 8.90 12.43 -2.29
N ALA A 27 8.91 11.10 -2.13
CA ALA A 27 9.78 10.40 -1.17
C ALA A 27 11.27 10.58 -1.49
N GLN A 28 11.61 10.81 -2.76
CA GLN A 28 12.98 11.04 -3.23
C GLN A 28 13.45 12.50 -3.02
N ALA A 29 12.51 13.43 -2.80
CA ALA A 29 12.78 14.88 -2.82
C ALA A 29 12.94 15.55 -1.45
N GLY A 30 12.69 14.88 -0.31
CA GLY A 30 12.82 15.53 1.00
C GLY A 30 12.83 14.57 2.18
N ASP A 31 13.92 14.65 2.97
CA ASP A 31 14.15 14.08 4.31
C ASP A 31 13.04 13.12 4.81
N VAL A 32 13.13 11.88 4.34
CA VAL A 32 12.11 10.82 4.49
C VAL A 32 11.66 10.67 5.94
N SER A 33 12.56 10.92 6.90
CA SER A 33 12.35 10.77 8.34
C SER A 33 11.45 11.83 8.98
N ARG A 34 11.30 13.03 8.40
CA ARG A 34 10.57 14.14 9.06
C ARG A 34 9.05 14.09 8.86
N GLN A 35 8.55 13.41 7.82
CA GLN A 35 7.16 13.60 7.38
C GLN A 35 6.12 12.73 8.13
N VAL A 36 6.53 11.62 8.75
CA VAL A 36 5.66 10.70 9.52
C VAL A 36 6.04 10.57 11.00
N GLY A 37 7.15 11.17 11.44
CA GLY A 37 7.62 11.09 12.83
C GLY A 37 8.25 9.73 13.17
N ASP A 38 8.08 9.26 14.42
CA ASP A 38 8.71 8.02 14.92
C ASP A 38 8.19 6.75 14.24
N VAL A 39 9.01 6.20 13.34
CA VAL A 39 8.79 4.97 12.57
C VAL A 39 8.65 3.75 13.48
N ASN A 40 9.54 3.62 14.47
CA ASN A 40 9.55 2.48 15.38
C ASN A 40 8.24 2.40 16.14
N ARG A 41 7.67 3.55 16.49
CA ARG A 41 6.35 3.62 17.13
C ARG A 41 5.22 3.17 16.20
N VAL A 42 5.29 3.44 14.89
CA VAL A 42 4.29 2.97 13.91
C VAL A 42 4.40 1.47 13.72
N VAL A 43 5.62 0.93 13.61
CA VAL A 43 5.84 -0.52 13.45
C VAL A 43 5.39 -1.29 14.70
N ARG A 44 5.66 -0.75 15.91
CA ARG A 44 5.34 -1.43 17.18
C ARG A 44 3.86 -1.38 17.55
N GLU A 45 3.19 -0.25 17.30
CA GLU A 45 1.81 0.01 17.80
C GLU A 45 0.78 0.08 16.67
N GLY A 46 1.22 0.00 15.41
CA GLY A 46 0.35 0.08 14.24
C GLY A 46 -0.34 -1.24 13.93
N ARG A 47 -1.47 -1.14 13.23
CA ARG A 47 -2.13 -2.29 12.62
C ARG A 47 -1.26 -2.81 11.48
N VAL A 48 -0.97 -4.11 11.48
CA VAL A 48 -0.21 -4.76 10.42
C VAL A 48 -1.17 -5.25 9.33
N LEU A 49 -0.86 -4.90 8.09
CA LEU A 49 -1.55 -5.35 6.88
C LEU A 49 -0.50 -5.88 5.90
N GLN A 50 -0.90 -6.68 4.93
CA GLN A 50 -0.06 -7.11 3.82
C GLN A 50 -0.52 -6.43 2.53
N ASP A 51 0.42 -5.83 1.80
CA ASP A 51 0.17 -5.38 0.44
C ASP A 51 0.16 -6.58 -0.51
N VAL A 52 -0.97 -6.83 -1.17
CA VAL A 52 -1.19 -8.04 -1.96
C VAL A 52 -0.37 -8.06 -3.26
N GLU A 53 -0.02 -6.89 -3.79
CA GLU A 53 0.77 -6.79 -5.02
C GLU A 53 2.25 -7.08 -4.78
N THR A 54 2.79 -6.60 -3.66
CA THR A 54 4.23 -6.67 -3.36
C THR A 54 4.59 -7.73 -2.32
N GLY A 55 3.62 -8.21 -1.55
CA GLY A 55 3.85 -9.09 -0.39
C GLY A 55 4.41 -8.37 0.85
N TYR A 56 4.66 -7.06 0.76
CA TYR A 56 5.24 -6.29 1.85
C TYR A 56 4.29 -6.06 3.03
N TYR A 57 4.87 -5.88 4.21
CA TYR A 57 4.14 -5.52 5.40
C TYR A 57 3.90 -4.02 5.45
N VAL A 58 2.66 -3.64 5.73
CA VAL A 58 2.18 -2.26 5.82
C VAL A 58 1.71 -2.03 7.24
N TYR A 59 2.50 -1.27 8.00
CA TYR A 59 2.17 -0.85 9.36
C TYR A 59 1.42 0.47 9.31
N VAL A 60 0.20 0.50 9.84
CA VAL A 60 -0.64 1.70 9.84
C VAL A 60 -0.96 2.15 11.25
N LYS A 61 -0.62 3.40 11.57
CA LYS A 61 -0.99 4.05 12.83
C LYS A 61 -1.59 5.42 12.58
N GLY A 62 -2.91 5.54 12.72
CA GLY A 62 -3.62 6.77 12.41
C GLY A 62 -3.56 7.11 10.94
N ASP A 63 -2.89 8.20 10.59
CA ASP A 63 -2.60 8.61 9.21
C ASP A 63 -1.20 8.21 8.74
N ARG A 64 -0.40 7.52 9.57
CA ARG A 64 1.00 7.19 9.26
C ARG A 64 1.09 5.76 8.75
N VAL A 65 1.86 5.58 7.69
CA VAL A 65 2.10 4.28 7.06
C VAL A 65 3.60 4.05 6.93
N VAL A 66 4.04 2.87 7.34
CA VAL A 66 5.40 2.37 7.12
C VAL A 66 5.30 1.06 6.37
N ILE A 67 6.04 0.92 5.28
CA ILE A 67 6.13 -0.30 4.49
C ILE A 67 7.49 -0.95 4.74
N VAL A 68 7.47 -2.24 5.08
CA VAL A 68 8.63 -3.05 5.42
C VAL A 68 8.64 -4.31 4.56
N ASP A 69 9.80 -4.68 4.04
CA ASP A 69 10.00 -5.98 3.43
C ASP A 69 10.08 -7.06 4.52
N PRO A 70 9.17 -8.04 4.55
CA PRO A 70 9.14 -9.08 5.57
C PRO A 70 10.34 -10.03 5.51
N THR A 71 11.05 -10.10 4.38
CA THR A 71 12.17 -11.03 4.20
C THR A 71 13.45 -10.46 4.81
N SER A 72 13.75 -9.21 4.49
CA SER A 72 14.95 -8.51 4.97
C SER A 72 14.70 -7.71 6.27
N ASN A 73 13.43 -7.57 6.67
CA ASN A 73 12.97 -6.70 7.75
C ASN A 73 13.43 -5.24 7.57
N GLN A 74 13.68 -4.82 6.32
CA GLN A 74 14.10 -3.47 5.98
C GLN A 74 12.90 -2.59 5.65
N GLN A 75 12.94 -1.36 6.15
CA GLN A 75 11.98 -0.34 5.75
C GLN A 75 12.19 0.03 4.28
N ILE A 76 11.12 -0.09 3.49
CA ILE A 76 11.10 0.27 2.08
C ILE A 76 10.69 1.73 1.89
N THR A 77 9.60 2.14 2.54
CA THR A 77 9.10 3.51 2.43
C THR A 77 8.19 3.87 3.60
N GLN A 78 7.93 5.17 3.76
CA GLN A 78 7.00 5.68 4.75
C GLN A 78 6.30 6.94 4.24
N PHE A 79 5.02 7.11 4.58
CA PHE A 79 4.21 8.24 4.11
C PHE A 79 2.95 8.43 4.96
N LYS A 80 2.30 9.59 4.79
CA LYS A 80 0.97 9.82 5.33
C LYS A 80 -0.12 9.30 4.39
N ASN A 81 -1.10 8.59 4.93
CA ASN A 81 -2.29 8.15 4.24
C ASN A 81 -3.51 8.36 5.13
N SER A 82 -4.54 9.04 4.64
CA SER A 82 -5.74 9.27 5.43
C SER A 82 -6.40 7.94 5.83
N ARG A 83 -7.17 7.97 6.93
CA ARG A 83 -7.94 6.80 7.38
C ARG A 83 -8.89 6.30 6.29
N ALA A 84 -9.58 7.22 5.60
CA ALA A 84 -10.48 6.88 4.51
C ALA A 84 -9.76 6.18 3.34
N ASN A 85 -8.57 6.65 2.97
CA ASN A 85 -7.78 6.01 1.90
C ASN A 85 -7.20 4.66 2.33
N THR A 86 -6.83 4.50 3.60
CA THR A 86 -6.44 3.21 4.16
C THR A 86 -7.60 2.23 4.09
N GLN A 87 -8.79 2.66 4.53
CA GLN A 87 -10.00 1.83 4.51
C GLN A 87 -10.36 1.41 3.08
N LYS A 88 -10.33 2.34 2.11
CA LYS A 88 -10.53 2.02 0.69
C LYS A 88 -9.56 0.96 0.16
N ARG A 89 -8.28 1.00 0.58
CA ARG A 89 -7.28 -0.02 0.18
C ARG A 89 -7.55 -1.39 0.81
N ILE A 90 -8.12 -1.41 2.01
CA ILE A 90 -8.54 -2.64 2.67
C ILE A 90 -9.77 -3.22 1.98
N GLU A 91 -10.78 -2.40 1.73
CA GLU A 91 -12.01 -2.79 1.04
C GLU A 91 -11.76 -3.25 -0.39
N SER A 92 -10.83 -2.61 -1.11
CA SER A 92 -10.43 -3.05 -2.45
C SER A 92 -9.59 -4.33 -2.42
N GLY A 93 -9.24 -4.85 -1.25
CA GLY A 93 -8.39 -6.02 -1.09
C GLY A 93 -6.92 -5.80 -1.43
N ARG A 94 -6.50 -4.55 -1.68
CA ARG A 94 -5.08 -4.22 -1.94
C ARG A 94 -4.24 -4.40 -0.69
N TRP A 95 -4.78 -4.04 0.47
CA TRP A 95 -4.16 -4.27 1.77
C TRP A 95 -5.00 -5.25 2.59
N LYS A 96 -4.46 -6.41 2.92
CA LYS A 96 -5.17 -7.43 3.70
C LYS A 96 -4.71 -7.43 5.16
N PRO A 97 -5.61 -7.48 6.13
CA PRO A 97 -5.23 -7.73 7.51
C PRO A 97 -4.49 -9.06 7.61
N ILE A 98 -3.32 -9.04 8.26
CA ILE A 98 -2.62 -10.26 8.65
C ILE A 98 -3.09 -10.55 10.07
N SER A 99 -3.85 -11.64 10.24
CA SER A 99 -4.29 -12.12 11.56
C SER A 99 -3.15 -12.78 12.31
#